data_AF-X1TNG6-F1
#
_entry.id   AF-X1TNG6-F1
#
_cell.length_a   1.000
_cell.length_b   1.000
_cell.length_c   1.000
_cell.angle_alpha   90.00
_cell.angle_beta   90.00
_cell.angle_gamma   90.00
#
_symmetry.space_group_name_H-M   'P 1'
#
loop_
_entity.id
_entity.type
_entity.pdbx_description
1 polymer ?
#
loop_
_entity_poly.entity_id
_entity_poly.type
_entity_poly.pdbx_seq_one_letter_code
_entity_poly.pdbx_strand_id
1 'polypeptide(L)'
;MANNLNIEVSPVSRVEGHGDLILDVKNKKIEKLIFRIPESPRFFEAMLVGRKYDEPSHITSRICGICSVAHTCASIKATEKALDIKPSEQTINLRKLIYHHENVQSNVLHV
;
A
#
# COMPACT_ATOMS: atom_id res chain seq x y z
N MET A 1 17.79 20.85 -28.35
CA MET A 1 17.39 20.09 -27.15
C MET A 1 18.42 19.01 -26.93
N ALA A 2 18.97 18.86 -25.72
CA ALA A 2 20.04 17.89 -25.47
C ALA A 2 19.56 16.46 -25.80
N ASN A 3 20.31 15.75 -26.65
CA ASN A 3 19.95 14.41 -27.10
C ASN A 3 20.11 13.34 -26.00
N ASN A 4 20.92 13.63 -24.98
CA ASN A 4 21.22 12.74 -23.87
C ASN A 4 20.97 13.46 -22.52
N LEU A 5 20.32 12.80 -21.57
CA LEU A 5 19.99 13.34 -20.24
C LEU A 5 20.21 12.26 -19.17
N ASN A 6 20.76 12.66 -18.02
CA ASN A 6 20.79 11.85 -16.81
C ASN A 6 19.96 12.61 -15.76
N ILE A 7 18.90 12.01 -15.26
CA ILE A 7 17.94 12.62 -14.33
C ILE A 7 17.85 11.75 -13.08
N GLU A 8 17.93 12.38 -11.92
CA GLU A 8 17.66 11.76 -10.62
C GLU A 8 16.57 12.58 -9.90
N VAL A 9 15.53 11.89 -9.42
CA VAL A 9 14.43 12.47 -8.65
C VAL A 9 14.34 11.72 -7.33
N SER A 10 14.78 12.37 -6.25
CA SER A 10 14.88 11.76 -4.92
C SER A 10 14.49 12.78 -3.84
N PRO A 11 13.31 12.69 -3.19
CA PRO A 11 12.23 11.73 -3.45
C PRO A 11 11.29 12.18 -4.58
N VAL A 12 10.58 11.22 -5.19
CA VAL A 12 9.40 11.49 -6.00
C VAL A 12 8.31 12.06 -5.09
N SER A 13 7.76 13.23 -5.45
CA SER A 13 6.72 13.92 -4.67
C SER A 13 5.30 13.59 -5.17
N ARG A 14 4.30 13.91 -4.33
CA ARG A 14 2.85 13.65 -4.58
C ARG A 14 2.52 12.17 -4.79
N VAL A 15 3.22 11.29 -4.06
CA VAL A 15 2.93 9.86 -3.95
C VAL A 15 2.97 9.46 -2.49
N GLU A 16 2.39 8.30 -2.16
CA GLU A 16 2.56 7.69 -0.84
C GLU A 16 3.90 6.96 -0.75
N GLY A 17 4.49 6.99 0.45
CA GLY A 17 5.81 6.41 0.72
C GLY A 17 6.97 7.19 0.11
N HIS A 18 8.15 6.60 0.16
CA HIS A 18 9.38 7.15 -0.43
C HIS A 18 9.84 6.29 -1.60
N GLY A 19 10.04 6.94 -2.73
CA GLY A 19 10.64 6.34 -3.90
C GLY A 19 11.55 7.33 -4.61
N ASP A 20 12.67 6.82 -5.13
CA ASP A 20 13.61 7.58 -5.96
C ASP A 20 13.56 7.05 -7.40
N LEU A 21 13.79 7.94 -8.36
CA LEU A 21 13.80 7.60 -9.79
C LEU A 21 15.11 8.06 -10.43
N ILE A 22 15.82 7.14 -11.09
CA ILE A 22 17.02 7.43 -11.88
C ILE A 22 16.73 7.09 -13.35
N LEU A 23 16.98 8.04 -14.24
CA LEU A 23 16.67 7.94 -15.65
C LEU A 23 17.90 8.34 -16.49
N ASP A 24 18.32 7.46 -17.41
CA ASP A 24 19.28 7.80 -18.46
C ASP A 24 18.57 7.78 -19.82
N VAL A 25 18.62 8.91 -20.52
CA VAL A 25 18.01 9.11 -21.85
C VAL A 25 19.12 9.30 -22.87
N LYS A 26 19.05 8.61 -24.01
CA LYS A 26 19.91 8.83 -25.18
C LYS A 26 19.10 8.83 -26.46
N ASN A 27 19.39 9.75 -27.37
CA ASN A 27 18.67 9.89 -28.65
C ASN A 27 17.14 9.87 -28.48
N LYS A 28 16.63 10.55 -27.44
CA LYS A 28 15.21 10.59 -27.06
C LYS A 28 14.59 9.24 -26.66
N LYS A 29 15.40 8.24 -26.33
CA LYS A 29 14.97 6.95 -25.78
C LYS A 29 15.48 6.80 -24.35
N ILE A 30 14.65 6.23 -23.49
CA ILE A 30 15.06 5.84 -22.15
C ILE A 30 15.90 4.57 -22.29
N GLU A 31 17.19 4.67 -21.98
CA GLU A 31 18.11 3.52 -21.97
C GLU A 31 18.12 2.83 -20.61
N LYS A 32 17.83 3.59 -19.54
CA LYS A 32 17.79 3.07 -18.17
C LYS A 32 16.73 3.80 -17.35
N LEU A 33 15.99 3.02 -16.56
CA LEU A 33 15.05 3.50 -15.55
C LEU A 33 15.23 2.63 -14.31
N ILE A 34 15.60 3.24 -13.19
CA ILE A 34 15.65 2.56 -11.89
C ILE A 34 14.68 3.27 -10.95
N PHE A 35 13.75 2.51 -10.37
CA PHE A 35 12.95 2.93 -9.23
C PHE A 35 13.54 2.30 -7.97
N ARG A 36 13.87 3.12 -6.96
CA ARG A 36 14.37 2.66 -5.67
C ARG A 36 13.35 2.98 -4.59
N ILE A 37 13.21 2.08 -3.62
CA ILE A 37 12.39 2.30 -2.43
C ILE A 37 13.37 2.35 -1.25
N PRO A 38 13.83 3.54 -0.84
CA PRO A 38 14.82 3.67 0.24
C PRO A 38 14.22 3.51 1.64
N GLU A 39 12.91 3.29 1.76
CA GLU A 39 12.25 3.12 3.06
C GLU A 39 12.83 1.96 3.86
N SER A 40 13.10 2.21 5.14
CA SER A 40 13.52 1.15 6.05
C SER A 40 12.39 0.13 6.22
N PRO A 41 12.69 -1.18 6.14
CA PRO A 41 11.69 -2.20 6.38
C PRO A 41 11.09 -2.03 7.78
N ARG A 42 9.75 -1.94 7.84
CA ARG A 42 9.00 -1.83 9.10
C ARG A 42 8.68 -3.18 9.75
N PHE A 43 8.95 -4.28 9.03
CA PHE A 43 8.85 -5.66 9.53
C PHE A 43 7.46 -6.09 10.07
N PHE A 44 6.37 -5.66 9.43
CA PHE A 44 5.01 -6.05 9.83
C PHE A 44 4.80 -7.56 9.92
N GLU A 45 5.37 -8.34 8.99
CA GLU A 45 5.27 -9.80 8.98
C GLU A 45 5.90 -10.42 10.22
N ALA A 46 7.11 -9.97 10.59
CA ALA A 46 7.78 -10.43 11.80
C ALA A 46 7.03 -9.99 13.06
N MET A 47 6.46 -8.78 13.08
CA MET A 47 5.66 -8.27 14.20
C MET A 47 4.38 -9.09 14.46
N LEU A 48 3.85 -9.77 13.44
CA LEU A 48 2.66 -10.62 13.56
C LEU A 48 2.96 -12.01 14.15
N VAL A 49 4.20 -12.48 14.11
CA VAL A 49 4.57 -13.80 14.64
C VAL A 49 4.30 -13.86 16.14
N GLY A 50 3.52 -14.87 16.57
CA GLY A 50 3.17 -15.08 17.99
C GLY A 50 2.08 -14.15 18.53
N ARG A 51 1.50 -13.27 17.69
CA ARG A 51 0.37 -12.42 18.08
C ARG A 51 -0.93 -13.22 18.21
N LYS A 52 -1.82 -12.76 19.09
CA LYS A 52 -3.18 -13.30 19.19
C LYS A 52 -3.97 -12.93 17.95
N TYR A 53 -4.98 -13.73 17.61
CA TYR A 53 -5.73 -13.60 16.36
C TYR A 53 -6.52 -12.29 16.21
N ASP A 54 -6.76 -11.56 17.31
CA ASP A 54 -7.51 -10.31 17.39
C ASP A 54 -6.62 -9.05 17.27
N GLU A 55 -5.30 -9.17 17.41
CA GLU A 55 -4.33 -8.07 17.22
C GLU A 55 -4.02 -7.71 15.74
N PRO A 56 -3.94 -8.67 14.78
CA PRO A 56 -3.48 -8.42 13.42
C PRO A 56 -4.17 -7.29 12.70
N SER A 57 -5.50 -7.16 12.80
CA SER A 57 -6.27 -6.15 12.06
C SER A 57 -5.85 -4.73 12.44
N HIS A 58 -5.57 -4.49 13.73
CA HIS A 58 -5.06 -3.22 14.21
C HIS A 58 -3.60 -2.98 13.77
N ILE A 59 -2.75 -4.02 13.81
CA ILE A 59 -1.36 -3.92 13.39
C ILE A 59 -1.27 -3.64 11.88
N THR A 60 -1.92 -4.44 11.04
CA THR A 60 -1.81 -4.33 9.59
C THR A 60 -2.42 -3.06 9.03
N SER A 61 -3.40 -2.45 9.71
CA SER A 61 -3.96 -1.16 9.27
C SER A 61 -2.95 -0.01 9.33
N ARG A 62 -1.76 -0.20 9.92
CA ARG A 62 -0.67 0.77 9.97
C ARG A 62 0.37 0.55 8.87
N ILE A 63 0.16 -0.43 7.98
CA ILE A 63 1.01 -0.63 6.80
C ILE A 63 0.92 0.61 5.90
N CYS A 64 -0.27 1.14 5.65
CA CYS A 64 -0.47 2.36 4.87
C CYS A 64 -1.55 3.23 5.50
N GLY A 65 -1.30 4.54 5.56
CA GLY A 65 -2.25 5.51 6.12
C GLY A 65 -3.44 5.83 5.21
N ILE A 66 -3.33 5.55 3.90
CA ILE A 66 -4.39 5.84 2.91
C ILE A 66 -5.33 4.65 2.73
N CYS A 67 -4.80 3.42 2.72
CA CYS A 67 -5.59 2.19 2.51
C CYS A 67 -5.75 1.32 3.78
N SER A 68 -5.94 1.99 4.93
CA SER A 68 -6.03 1.33 6.24
C SER A 68 -7.24 0.38 6.36
N VAL A 69 -8.38 0.68 5.72
CA VAL A 69 -9.58 -0.16 5.68
C VAL A 69 -9.30 -1.41 4.85
N ALA A 70 -8.65 -1.29 3.69
CA ALA A 70 -8.27 -2.45 2.88
C ALA A 70 -7.41 -3.44 3.67
N HIS A 71 -6.37 -2.95 4.37
CA HIS A 71 -5.54 -3.80 5.23
C HIS A 71 -6.33 -4.43 6.40
N THR A 72 -7.21 -3.66 7.03
CA THR A 72 -8.07 -4.14 8.13
C THR A 72 -8.99 -5.25 7.64
N CYS A 73 -9.71 -5.03 6.52
CA CYS A 73 -10.63 -6.01 5.95
C CYS A 73 -9.90 -7.27 5.46
N ALA A 74 -8.72 -7.14 4.87
CA ALA A 74 -7.91 -8.28 4.45
C ALA A 74 -7.48 -9.14 5.66
N SER A 75 -6.99 -8.50 6.73
CA SER A 75 -6.61 -9.19 7.95
C SER A 75 -7.79 -9.91 8.60
N ILE A 76 -8.94 -9.23 8.73
CA ILE A 76 -10.15 -9.84 9.31
C ILE A 76 -10.61 -11.05 8.49
N LYS A 77 -10.64 -10.94 7.16
CA LYS A 77 -11.01 -12.07 6.28
C LYS A 77 -10.05 -13.26 6.43
N ALA A 78 -8.75 -13.00 6.61
CA ALA A 78 -7.75 -14.04 6.83
C ALA A 78 -7.96 -14.73 8.19
N THR A 79 -8.19 -13.96 9.26
CA THR A 79 -8.49 -14.49 10.60
C THR A 79 -9.78 -15.30 10.61
N GLU A 80 -10.86 -14.80 10.02
CA GLU A 80 -12.14 -15.52 9.93
C GLU A 80 -11.99 -16.84 9.19
N LYS A 81 -11.25 -16.84 8.06
CA LYS A 81 -10.97 -18.07 7.31
C LYS A 81 -10.15 -19.06 8.14
N ALA A 82 -9.17 -18.60 8.91
CA ALA A 82 -8.35 -19.46 9.76
C ALA A 82 -9.15 -20.10 10.92
N LEU A 83 -10.21 -19.43 11.38
CA LEU A 83 -11.07 -19.88 12.48
C LEU A 83 -12.39 -20.51 12.02
N ASP A 84 -12.59 -20.71 10.71
CA ASP A 84 -13.84 -21.17 10.09
C ASP A 84 -15.08 -20.35 10.50
N ILE A 85 -14.90 -19.03 10.69
CA ILE A 85 -15.97 -18.10 11.04
C ILE A 85 -16.64 -17.60 9.76
N LYS A 86 -17.97 -17.72 9.71
CA LYS A 86 -18.79 -17.16 8.63
C LYS A 86 -19.47 -15.87 9.11
N PRO A 87 -19.08 -14.68 8.61
CA PRO A 87 -19.72 -13.44 9.00
C PRO A 87 -21.16 -13.36 8.48
N SER A 88 -22.01 -12.66 9.21
CA SER A 88 -23.39 -12.39 8.77
C SER A 88 -23.43 -11.52 7.51
N GLU A 89 -24.52 -11.59 6.76
CA GLU A 89 -24.73 -10.74 5.59
C GLU A 89 -24.63 -9.23 5.95
N GLN A 90 -25.19 -8.84 7.10
CA GLN A 90 -25.07 -7.48 7.62
C GLN A 90 -23.59 -7.06 7.80
N THR A 91 -22.77 -7.94 8.37
CA THR A 91 -21.33 -7.67 8.56
C THR A 91 -20.62 -7.49 7.22
N ILE A 92 -20.92 -8.34 6.23
CA ILE A 92 -20.37 -8.24 4.89
C ILE A 92 -20.77 -6.92 4.23
N ASN A 93 -22.04 -6.51 4.36
CA ASN A 93 -22.54 -5.26 3.79
C ASN A 93 -21.90 -4.03 4.43
N LEU A 94 -21.70 -4.03 5.76
CA LEU A 94 -20.96 -2.96 6.46
C LEU A 94 -19.50 -2.87 5.99
N ARG A 95 -18.83 -4.02 5.79
CA ARG A 95 -17.47 -4.05 5.24
C ARG A 95 -17.39 -3.50 3.82
N LYS A 96 -18.36 -3.85 2.96
CA LYS A 96 -18.44 -3.28 1.61
C LYS A 96 -18.63 -1.77 1.66
N LEU A 97 -19.53 -1.28 2.52
CA LEU A 97 -19.80 0.15 2.66
C LEU A 97 -18.53 0.94 3.01
N ILE A 98 -17.80 0.53 4.05
CA ILE A 98 -16.58 1.23 4.48
C ILE A 98 -15.45 1.09 3.45
N TYR A 99 -15.33 -0.06 2.78
CA TYR A 99 -14.34 -0.26 1.72
C TYR A 99 -14.63 0.61 0.49
N HIS A 100 -15.89 0.73 0.09
CA HIS A 100 -16.29 1.64 -1.00
C HIS A 100 -16.05 3.11 -0.64
N HIS A 101 -16.23 3.49 0.63
CA HIS A 101 -15.88 4.83 1.10
C HIS A 101 -14.36 5.09 0.98
N GLU A 102 -13.51 4.16 1.42
CA GLU A 102 -12.06 4.28 1.25
C GLU A 102 -11.67 4.41 -0.24
N ASN A 103 -12.28 3.63 -1.13
CA ASN A 103 -12.02 3.76 -2.56
C ASN A 103 -12.36 5.17 -3.09
N VAL A 104 -13.50 5.72 -2.70
CA VAL A 104 -13.88 7.09 -3.09
C VAL A 104 -12.91 8.11 -2.52
N GLN A 105 -12.58 8.00 -1.22
CA GLN A 105 -11.66 8.91 -0.55
C GLN A 105 -10.25 8.86 -1.16
N SER A 106 -9.71 7.65 -1.42
CA SER A 106 -8.40 7.45 -2.04
C SER A 106 -8.36 8.01 -3.47
N ASN A 107 -9.42 7.79 -4.27
CA ASN A 107 -9.50 8.31 -5.63
C ASN A 107 -9.58 9.84 -5.65
N VAL A 108 -10.37 10.44 -4.75
CA VAL A 108 -10.46 11.90 -4.61
C VAL A 108 -9.15 12.51 -4.10
N LEU A 109 -8.41 11.80 -3.25
CA LEU A 109 -7.09 12.25 -2.77
C LEU A 109 -6.03 12.19 -3.87
N HIS A 110 -6.10 11.18 -4.75
CA HIS A 110 -5.07 10.92 -5.76
C HIS A 110 -5.18 11.83 -7.00
N VAL A 111 -6.39 12.16 -7.44
CA VAL A 111 -6.67 12.97 -8.65
C VAL A 111 -6.53 14.46 -8.35
#